data_AF-A0AA92C1K9-F1
#
_entry.id   AF-A0AA92C1K9-F1
#
_cell.length_a   1.000
_cell.length_b   1.000
_cell.length_c   1.000
_cell.angle_alpha   90.00
_cell.angle_beta   90.00
_cell.angle_gamma   90.00
#
_symmetry.space_group_name_H-M   'P 1'
#
loop_
_entity.id
_entity.type
_entity.pdbx_description
1 polymer ?
#
loop_
_entity_poly.entity_id
_entity_poly.type
_entity_poly.pdbx_seq_one_letter_code
_entity_poly.pdbx_strand_id
1 'polypeptide(L)'
;MTITTGEMTLAEMYRDPMILSVMRADGVALSEFKEMMAAAATSIKTRRESVSDVKFRATEAAAYARRLQVPSLQPFFASSLQQCCAHL
;
A
#
# COMPACT_ATOMS: atom_id res chain seq x y z
N MET A 1 11.67 4.08 -28.55
CA MET A 1 11.03 3.53 -27.34
C MET A 1 9.61 4.09 -27.29
N THR A 2 8.62 3.29 -27.65
CA THR A 2 7.22 3.67 -27.55
C THR A 2 6.82 3.59 -26.09
N ILE A 3 6.76 4.74 -25.41
CA ILE A 3 6.10 4.84 -24.11
C ILE A 3 4.62 4.64 -24.41
N THR A 4 4.11 3.42 -24.20
CA THR A 4 2.70 3.11 -24.37
C THR A 4 1.94 3.72 -23.21
N THR A 5 1.51 4.97 -23.36
CA THR A 5 0.38 5.55 -22.59
C THR A 5 -0.96 4.96 -23.07
N GLY A 6 -0.98 3.67 -23.38
CA GLY A 6 -2.15 2.93 -23.82
C GLY A 6 -2.46 1.90 -22.76
N GLU A 7 -3.61 2.04 -22.11
CA GLU A 7 -4.11 1.04 -21.19
C GLU A 7 -4.19 -0.32 -21.91
N MET A 8 -3.73 -1.39 -21.27
CA MET A 8 -3.77 -2.73 -21.84
C MET A 8 -5.14 -3.36 -21.54
N THR A 9 -5.80 -3.86 -22.58
CA THR A 9 -7.07 -4.59 -22.43
C THR A 9 -6.84 -5.96 -21.78
N LEU A 10 -7.87 -6.52 -21.14
CA LEU A 10 -7.78 -7.87 -20.56
C LEU A 10 -7.42 -8.93 -21.62
N ALA A 11 -7.91 -8.77 -22.86
CA ALA A 11 -7.62 -9.69 -23.95
C ALA A 11 -6.13 -9.69 -24.35
N GLU A 12 -5.48 -8.53 -24.33
CA GLU A 12 -4.05 -8.39 -24.56
C GLU A 12 -3.26 -8.97 -23.39
N MET A 13 -3.68 -8.67 -22.15
CA MET A 13 -3.06 -9.19 -20.94
C MET A 13 -3.05 -10.73 -20.90
N TYR A 14 -4.14 -11.39 -21.32
CA TYR A 14 -4.23 -12.85 -21.35
C TYR A 14 -3.33 -13.53 -22.39
N ARG A 15 -2.78 -12.76 -23.34
CA ARG A 15 -1.90 -13.25 -24.40
C ARG A 15 -0.46 -12.75 -24.22
N ASP A 16 -0.21 -11.91 -23.23
CA ASP A 16 1.11 -11.36 -22.98
C ASP A 16 2.08 -12.48 -22.52
N PRO A 17 3.22 -12.67 -23.22
CA PRO A 17 4.13 -13.76 -22.92
C PRO A 17 4.83 -13.61 -21.57
N MET A 18 5.05 -12.38 -21.09
CA MET A 18 5.68 -12.14 -19.79
C MET A 18 4.72 -12.50 -18.66
N ILE A 19 3.46 -12.06 -18.77
CA ILE A 19 2.40 -12.39 -17.81
C ILE A 19 2.17 -13.90 -17.74
N LEU A 20 2.07 -14.57 -18.91
CA LEU A 20 1.94 -16.03 -18.96
C LEU A 20 3.13 -16.76 -18.33
N SER A 21 4.34 -16.23 -18.48
CA SER A 21 5.54 -16.83 -17.88
C SER A 21 5.51 -16.74 -16.35
N VAL A 22 5.12 -15.58 -15.81
CA VAL A 22 4.96 -15.38 -14.37
C VAL A 22 3.87 -16.28 -13.81
N MET A 23 2.70 -16.33 -14.46
CA MET A 23 1.60 -17.21 -14.02
C MET A 23 2.02 -18.68 -13.93
N ARG A 24 2.79 -19.18 -14.91
CA ARG A 24 3.31 -20.55 -14.88
C ARG A 24 4.33 -20.77 -13.76
N ALA A 25 5.18 -19.78 -13.50
CA ALA A 25 6.13 -19.85 -12.38
C ALA A 25 5.41 -19.88 -11.03
N ASP A 26 4.28 -19.18 -10.93
CA ASP A 26 3.44 -19.13 -9.73
C ASP A 26 2.43 -20.28 -9.64
N GLY A 27 2.38 -21.18 -10.64
CA GLY A 27 1.45 -22.31 -10.68
C GLY A 27 -0.01 -21.93 -10.90
N VAL A 28 -0.28 -20.72 -11.41
CA VAL A 28 -1.63 -20.19 -11.63
C VAL A 28 -2.13 -20.55 -13.03
N ALA A 29 -3.30 -21.17 -13.11
CA ALA A 29 -3.93 -21.48 -14.40
C ALA A 29 -4.54 -20.22 -15.04
N LEU A 30 -4.59 -20.18 -16.38
CA LEU A 30 -5.20 -19.06 -17.11
C LEU A 30 -6.70 -18.89 -16.79
N SER A 31 -7.41 -19.98 -16.50
CA SER A 31 -8.80 -19.95 -16.04
C SER A 31 -8.95 -19.24 -14.70
N GLU A 32 -8.12 -19.59 -13.71
CA GLU A 32 -8.14 -18.99 -12.36
C GLU A 32 -7.86 -17.49 -12.42
N PHE A 33 -6.88 -17.09 -13.25
CA PHE A 33 -6.57 -15.68 -13.46
C PHE A 33 -7.74 -14.92 -14.09
N LYS A 34 -8.43 -15.51 -15.07
CA LYS A 34 -9.63 -14.90 -15.68
C LYS A 34 -10.76 -14.73 -14.67
N GLU A 35 -11.01 -15.76 -13.85
CA GLU A 35 -12.00 -15.71 -12.79
C GLU A 35 -11.68 -14.62 -11.76
N MET A 36 -10.41 -14.50 -11.36
CA MET A 36 -9.94 -13.44 -10.46
C MET A 36 -10.16 -12.05 -11.05
N MET A 37 -9.82 -11.84 -12.34
CA MET A 37 -10.05 -10.57 -13.01
C MET A 37 -11.56 -10.24 -13.14
N ALA A 38 -12.39 -11.24 -13.41
CA ALA A 38 -13.84 -11.07 -13.44
C ALA A 38 -14.39 -10.69 -12.06
N ALA A 39 -13.94 -11.37 -10.99
CA ALA A 39 -14.31 -11.06 -9.61
C ALA A 39 -13.85 -9.66 -9.17
N ALA A 40 -12.66 -9.22 -9.61
CA ALA A 40 -12.19 -7.86 -9.36
C ALA A 40 -13.07 -6.83 -10.08
N ALA A 41 -13.43 -7.08 -11.35
CA ALA A 41 -14.30 -6.19 -12.11
C ALA A 41 -15.70 -6.05 -11.48
N THR A 42 -16.27 -7.16 -11.00
CA THR A 42 -17.57 -7.12 -10.30
C THR A 42 -17.46 -6.38 -8.96
N SER A 43 -16.38 -6.58 -8.20
CA SER A 43 -16.12 -5.86 -6.95
C SER A 43 -15.95 -4.34 -7.14
N ILE A 44 -15.27 -3.92 -8.22
CA ILE A 44 -15.16 -2.51 -8.56
C ILE A 44 -16.54 -1.92 -8.91
N LYS A 45 -17.35 -2.67 -9.67
CA LYS A 45 -18.70 -2.25 -10.03
C LYS A 45 -19.60 -2.09 -8.80
N THR A 46 -19.62 -3.08 -7.91
CA THR A 46 -20.45 -3.04 -6.69
C THR A 46 -20.01 -1.90 -5.76
N ARG A 47 -18.70 -1.64 -5.63
CA ARG A 47 -18.19 -0.49 -4.87
C ARG A 47 -18.60 0.84 -5.48
N ARG A 48 -18.60 0.96 -6.81
CA ARG A 48 -19.02 2.18 -7.50
C ARG A 48 -20.51 2.45 -7.30
N GLU A 49 -21.32 1.40 -7.34
CA GLU A 49 -22.76 1.46 -7.08
C GLU A 49 -23.06 1.76 -5.60
N SER A 50 -22.24 1.28 -4.66
CA SER A 50 -22.39 1.63 -3.23
C SER A 50 -21.90 3.04 -2.87
N VAL A 51 -21.22 3.75 -3.79
CA VAL A 51 -20.67 5.11 -3.59
C VAL A 51 -21.51 6.17 -4.32
N SER A 52 -22.65 5.81 -4.90
CA SER A 52 -23.64 6.82 -5.29
C SER A 52 -24.32 7.38 -4.04
N ASP A 53 -23.98 8.63 -3.71
CA ASP A 53 -24.62 9.52 -2.73
C ASP A 53 -24.11 9.49 -1.28
N VAL A 54 -22.79 9.48 -1.09
CA VAL A 54 -22.21 10.14 0.10
C VAL A 54 -21.68 11.49 -0.35
N LYS A 55 -22.54 12.50 -0.31
CA LYS A 55 -22.15 13.91 -0.33
C LYS A 55 -21.20 14.12 0.85
N PHE A 56 -19.90 14.09 0.60
CA PHE A 56 -18.89 14.47 1.59
C PHE A 56 -19.16 15.91 2.00
N ARG A 57 -19.90 16.07 3.10
CA ARG A 57 -20.03 17.32 3.82
C ARG A 57 -18.60 17.62 4.28
N ALA A 58 -17.97 18.60 3.65
CA ALA A 58 -16.71 19.15 4.10
C ALA A 58 -16.88 19.61 5.55
N THR A 59 -16.42 18.79 6.48
CA THR A 59 -16.05 19.18 7.85
C THR A 59 -14.53 19.19 7.92
N GLU A 60 -13.92 20.04 7.10
CA GLU A 60 -12.64 20.66 7.47
C GLU A 60 -12.95 21.84 8.38
N ALA A 61 -12.92 21.61 9.69
CA ALA A 61 -12.51 22.59 10.71
C ALA A 61 -12.55 21.91 12.08
N ALA A 62 -11.48 22.08 12.85
CA ALA A 62 -11.33 21.71 14.26
C ALA A 62 -10.95 20.25 14.58
N ALA A 63 -9.80 19.78 14.06
CA ALA A 63 -8.99 18.80 14.80
C ALA A 63 -7.51 19.23 14.95
N TYR A 64 -7.16 20.49 14.63
CA TYR A 64 -5.84 21.09 14.92
C TYR A 64 -5.67 21.53 16.39
N ALA A 65 -6.42 20.95 17.32
CA ALA A 65 -6.47 21.43 18.72
C ALA A 65 -6.28 20.31 19.74
N ARG A 66 -5.31 19.42 19.54
CA ARG A 66 -4.64 18.72 20.67
C ARG A 66 -3.14 18.64 20.40
N ARG A 67 -2.50 19.79 20.59
CA ARG A 67 -1.06 19.92 20.74
C ARG A 67 -0.60 18.98 21.86
N LEU A 68 0.23 18.02 21.46
CA LEU A 68 1.34 17.42 22.19
C LEU A 68 1.56 18.04 23.59
N GLN A 69 1.25 17.25 24.63
CA GLN A 69 1.95 17.29 25.90
C GLN A 69 2.29 15.85 26.27
N VAL A 70 3.39 15.34 25.72
CA VAL A 70 4.05 14.14 26.25
C VAL A 70 5.07 14.66 27.26
N PRO A 71 4.98 14.29 28.55
CA PRO A 71 5.99 14.63 29.54
C PRO A 71 7.31 14.00 29.12
N SER A 72 8.37 14.80 29.06
CA SER A 72 9.73 14.33 28.85
C SER A 72 10.13 13.38 29.98
N LEU A 73 10.14 12.07 29.73
CA LEU A 73 10.81 11.12 30.62
C LEU A 73 12.31 11.29 30.41
N GLN A 74 12.98 11.97 31.36
CA GLN A 74 14.44 11.95 31.42
C GLN A 74 14.90 10.55 31.81
N PRO A 75 15.78 9.89 31.03
CA PRO A 75 16.36 8.63 31.46
C PRO A 75 17.45 8.90 32.50
N PHE A 76 17.17 8.50 33.74
CA PHE A 76 18.17 8.32 34.79
C PHE A 76 19.08 7.16 34.41
N PHE A 77 20.24 7.45 33.82
CA PHE A 77 21.40 6.54 33.84
C PHE A 77 22.57 7.25 34.51
N ALA A 78 22.53 7.23 35.84
CA ALA A 78 23.71 7.41 36.67
C ALA A 78 24.25 6.02 37.02
N SER A 79 25.33 5.59 36.38
CA SER A 79 26.35 4.72 37.00
C SER A 79 27.53 4.49 36.06
N SER A 80 28.64 5.16 36.40
CA SER A 80 29.96 4.53 36.56
C SER A 80 30.44 3.59 35.44
N LEU A 81 31.07 4.16 34.40
CA LEU A 81 32.19 3.47 33.76
C LEU A 81 33.48 3.94 34.42
N GLN A 82 34.04 3.05 35.24
CA GLN A 82 35.37 3.15 35.81
C GLN A 82 36.42 3.45 34.71
N GLN A 83 37.20 4.51 34.95
CA GLN A 83 38.64 4.44 35.09
C GLN A 83 39.41 3.56 34.09
N CYS A 84 39.96 4.19 33.05
CA CYS A 84 41.18 3.72 32.40
C CYS A 84 42.19 4.88 32.39
N CYS A 85 43.07 4.88 33.38
CA CYS A 85 44.35 5.58 33.28
C CYS A 85 45.22 4.82 32.28
N ALA A 86 45.80 5.52 31.30
CA ALA A 86 47.01 5.08 30.65
C ALA A 86 47.94 6.28 30.48
N HIS A 87 49.14 6.08 30.99
CA HIS A 87 50.28 6.98 31.15
C HIS A 87 50.93 7.30 29.79
N LEU A 88 51.34 8.56 29.56
CA LEU A 88 52.66 8.98 29.06
C LEU A 88 52.77 10.50 29.07
#